data_AF-A0A9D6MWU6-F1
#
_entry.id   AF-A0A9D6MWU6-F1
#
_cell.length_a   1.000
_cell.length_b   1.000
_cell.length_c   1.000
_cell.angle_alpha   90.00
_cell.angle_beta   90.00
_cell.angle_gamma   90.00
#
_symmetry.space_group_name_H-M   'P 1'
#
loop_
_entity.id
_entity.type
_entity.pdbx_description
1 polymer ?
#
loop_
_entity_poly.entity_id
_entity_poly.type
_entity_poly.pdbx_seq_one_letter_code
_entity_poly.pdbx_strand_id
1 'polypeptide(L)'
;MTMNIPNLDVLETGEAILAKILVKNKLVSEDAIQKFISLKTILLSTGKPALGGVLIALGYIKDGDLAEFIKENESEHVAFVDWLVKRGFMSQEQSLTLLKENNETKRNISALVNDNNIMTKDFYNKLFSNHGRVLKLGEWLVAKGRVTQERLDLAMAVHKISTLEKFLVVHNYVKETVLYKVKEKAGVPSMIKI
;
A
#
# COMPACT_ATOMS: atom_id res chain seq x y z
N MET A 1 24.90 29.65 -2.51
CA MET A 1 23.46 29.37 -2.34
C MET A 1 23.32 28.22 -1.37
N THR A 2 22.77 28.49 -0.19
CA THR A 2 22.35 27.46 0.76
C THR A 2 21.08 26.79 0.19
N MET A 3 21.19 25.53 -0.20
CA MET A 3 20.02 24.71 -0.58
C MET A 3 19.16 24.52 0.67
N ASN A 4 17.93 25.02 0.65
CA ASN A 4 16.98 24.87 1.73
C ASN A 4 15.87 23.91 1.28
N ILE A 5 16.08 22.61 1.47
CA ILE A 5 15.03 21.61 1.32
C ILE A 5 14.36 21.49 2.70
N PRO A 6 13.15 22.03 2.91
CA PRO A 6 12.48 21.93 4.20
C PRO A 6 12.22 20.47 4.58
N ASN A 7 12.20 20.19 5.88
CA ASN A 7 11.81 18.90 6.48
C ASN A 7 12.67 17.69 6.09
N LEU A 8 13.97 17.91 5.83
CA LEU A 8 14.95 16.83 5.56
C LEU A 8 15.13 15.86 6.74
N ASP A 9 14.78 16.27 7.95
CA ASP A 9 14.83 15.49 9.18
C ASP A 9 13.85 14.29 9.19
N VAL A 10 12.85 14.29 8.30
CA VAL A 10 11.95 13.14 8.07
C VAL A 10 12.66 12.00 7.32
N LEU A 11 13.75 12.31 6.61
CA LEU A 11 14.52 11.34 5.84
C LEU A 11 15.55 10.62 6.70
N GLU A 12 15.83 9.36 6.37
CA GLU A 12 16.98 8.67 6.97
C GLU A 12 18.29 9.34 6.53
N THR A 13 19.35 9.21 7.33
CA THR A 13 20.65 9.86 7.05
C THR A 13 21.13 9.63 5.62
N GLY A 14 21.03 8.39 5.12
CA GLY A 14 21.42 8.04 3.74
C GLY A 14 20.54 8.72 2.68
N GLU A 15 19.23 8.80 2.91
CA GLU A 15 18.28 9.46 2.01
C GLU A 15 18.48 10.98 2.00
N ALA A 16 18.73 11.60 3.15
CA ALA A 16 19.00 13.03 3.26
C ALA A 16 20.29 13.41 2.52
N ILE A 17 21.35 12.60 2.64
CA ILE A 17 22.60 12.78 1.89
C ILE A 17 22.33 12.66 0.39
N LEU A 18 21.64 11.60 -0.02
CA LEU A 18 21.31 11.36 -1.42
C LEU A 18 20.48 12.51 -2.02
N ALA A 19 19.42 12.96 -1.33
CA ALA A 19 18.57 14.08 -1.74
C ALA A 19 19.39 15.35 -2.00
N LYS A 20 20.27 15.73 -1.05
CA LYS A 20 21.15 16.90 -1.19
C LYS A 20 22.06 16.78 -2.40
N ILE A 21 22.65 15.61 -2.65
CA ILE A 21 23.55 15.40 -3.78
C ILE A 21 22.79 15.48 -5.11
N LEU A 22 21.61 14.86 -5.22
CA LEU A 22 20.82 14.87 -6.44
C LEU A 22 20.36 16.28 -6.82
N VAL A 23 19.89 17.07 -5.85
CA VAL A 23 19.49 18.46 -6.07
C VAL A 23 20.69 19.33 -6.40
N LYS A 24 21.80 19.21 -5.66
CA LYS A 24 23.04 19.97 -5.91
C LYS A 24 23.54 19.80 -7.34
N ASN A 25 23.44 18.59 -7.88
CA ASN A 25 23.89 18.24 -9.22
C ASN A 25 22.78 18.42 -10.28
N LYS A 26 21.63 19.01 -9.93
CA LYS A 26 20.47 19.22 -10.83
C LYS A 26 19.97 17.93 -11.50
N LEU A 27 20.18 16.78 -10.86
CA LEU A 27 19.70 15.48 -11.34
C LEU A 27 18.22 15.28 -11.01
N VAL A 28 17.74 15.93 -9.96
CA VAL A 28 16.34 15.91 -9.50
C VAL A 28 15.99 17.31 -8.98
N SER A 29 14.76 17.76 -9.19
CA SER A 29 14.25 19.03 -8.66
C SER A 29 13.95 18.96 -7.16
N GLU A 30 14.02 20.08 -6.45
CA GLU A 30 13.59 20.19 -5.04
C GLU A 30 12.12 19.79 -4.85
N ASP A 31 11.25 20.13 -5.80
CA ASP A 31 9.82 19.74 -5.80
C ASP A 31 9.62 18.22 -5.75
N ALA A 32 10.40 17.46 -6.53
CA ALA A 32 10.35 16.01 -6.50
C ALA A 32 10.81 15.43 -5.14
N ILE A 33 11.81 16.03 -4.49
CA ILE A 33 12.20 15.64 -3.12
C ILE A 33 11.09 15.96 -2.13
N GLN A 34 10.46 17.13 -2.26
CA GLN A 34 9.34 17.51 -1.39
C GLN A 34 8.14 16.59 -1.53
N LYS A 35 7.79 16.17 -2.76
CA LYS A 35 6.75 15.17 -2.98
C LYS A 35 7.03 13.87 -2.24
N PHE A 36 8.28 13.42 -2.22
CA PHE A 36 8.65 12.24 -1.43
C PHE A 36 8.56 12.48 0.08
N ILE A 37 9.04 13.64 0.57
CA ILE A 37 8.96 13.99 1.99
C ILE A 37 7.50 14.03 2.44
N SER A 38 6.62 14.70 1.68
CA SER A 38 5.18 14.72 1.96
C SER A 38 4.58 13.32 2.00
N LEU A 39 4.93 12.45 1.04
CA LEU A 39 4.51 11.05 1.04
C LEU A 39 5.01 10.33 2.31
N LYS A 40 6.30 10.43 2.64
CA LYS A 40 6.90 9.75 3.79
C LYS A 40 6.30 10.24 5.12
N THR A 41 6.04 11.53 5.26
CA THR A 41 5.36 12.11 6.44
C THR A 41 3.96 11.54 6.60
N ILE A 42 3.18 11.42 5.51
CA ILE A 42 1.86 10.77 5.55
C ILE A 42 2.00 9.31 5.94
N LEU A 43 2.94 8.57 5.35
CA LEU A 43 3.17 7.16 5.68
C LEU A 43 3.55 6.94 7.15
N LEU A 44 4.32 7.85 7.74
CA LEU A 44 4.72 7.78 9.15
C LEU A 44 3.56 8.13 10.10
N SER A 45 2.65 9.04 9.70
CA SER A 45 1.54 9.47 10.56
C SER A 45 0.30 8.58 10.45
N THR A 46 -0.04 8.11 9.25
CA THR A 46 -1.25 7.29 9.00
C THR A 46 -0.96 5.82 8.84
N GLY A 47 0.32 5.42 8.80
CA GLY A 47 0.74 4.10 8.36
C GLY A 47 0.66 3.95 6.84
N LYS A 48 0.94 2.74 6.37
CA LYS A 48 0.96 2.41 4.95
C LYS A 48 -0.47 2.38 4.38
N PRO A 49 -0.82 3.22 3.39
CA PRO A 49 -2.16 3.25 2.82
C PRO A 49 -2.48 1.92 2.15
N ALA A 50 -3.72 1.46 2.26
CA ALA A 50 -4.17 0.30 1.51
C ALA A 50 -4.05 0.55 0.00
N LEU A 51 -3.83 -0.51 -0.79
CA LEU A 51 -3.72 -0.41 -2.26
C LEU A 51 -4.91 0.34 -2.88
N GLY A 52 -6.13 0.14 -2.37
CA GLY A 52 -7.32 0.87 -2.82
C GLY A 52 -7.19 2.39 -2.65
N GLY A 53 -6.66 2.85 -1.52
CA GLY A 53 -6.40 4.28 -1.29
C GLY A 53 -5.34 4.85 -2.22
N VAL A 54 -4.29 4.07 -2.52
CA VAL A 54 -3.27 4.46 -3.51
C VAL A 54 -3.89 4.60 -4.91
N LEU A 55 -4.73 3.65 -5.31
CA LEU A 55 -5.42 3.68 -6.60
C LEU A 55 -6.35 4.89 -6.75
N ILE A 56 -7.04 5.29 -5.67
CA ILE A 56 -7.87 6.50 -5.65
C ILE A 56 -7.00 7.76 -5.75
N ALA A 57 -5.92 7.84 -4.95
CA ALA A 57 -5.02 9.00 -4.97
C ALA A 57 -4.36 9.21 -6.34
N LEU A 58 -4.11 8.13 -7.09
CA LEU A 58 -3.62 8.18 -8.46
C LEU A 58 -4.72 8.45 -9.50
N GLY A 59 -5.98 8.54 -9.10
CA GLY A 59 -7.12 8.77 -9.96
C GLY A 59 -7.46 7.57 -10.88
N TYR A 60 -6.97 6.37 -10.54
CA TYR A 60 -7.22 5.16 -11.34
C TYR A 60 -8.59 4.55 -11.06
N ILE A 61 -9.11 4.74 -9.85
CA ILE A 61 -10.45 4.31 -9.44
C ILE A 61 -11.11 5.39 -8.57
N LYS A 62 -12.40 5.23 -8.28
CA LYS A 62 -13.17 6.05 -7.33
C LYS A 62 -13.54 5.24 -6.09
N ASP A 63 -13.97 5.90 -5.02
CA ASP A 63 -14.47 5.24 -3.81
C ASP A 63 -15.60 4.24 -4.10
N GLY A 64 -16.45 4.57 -5.07
CA GLY A 64 -17.54 3.69 -5.53
C GLY A 64 -17.06 2.33 -6.05
N ASP A 65 -15.90 2.26 -6.70
CA ASP A 65 -15.33 1.00 -7.20
C ASP A 65 -14.86 0.11 -6.04
N LEU A 66 -14.35 0.69 -4.95
CA LEU A 66 -14.00 -0.07 -3.74
C LEU A 66 -15.24 -0.59 -3.02
N ALA A 67 -16.29 0.23 -2.93
CA ALA A 67 -17.56 -0.19 -2.34
C ALA A 67 -18.19 -1.34 -3.15
N GLU A 68 -18.14 -1.26 -4.49
CA GLU A 68 -18.61 -2.31 -5.39
C GLU A 68 -17.80 -3.61 -5.18
N PHE A 69 -16.46 -3.52 -5.13
CA PHE A 69 -15.60 -4.66 -4.82
C PHE A 69 -15.98 -5.32 -3.48
N ILE A 70 -16.12 -4.53 -2.41
CA ILE A 70 -16.46 -5.07 -1.09
C ILE A 70 -17.82 -5.77 -1.14
N LYS A 71 -18.82 -5.18 -1.80
CA LYS A 71 -20.17 -5.73 -1.93
C LYS A 71 -20.19 -7.03 -2.73
N GLU A 72 -19.50 -7.11 -3.86
CA GLU A 72 -19.45 -8.33 -4.67
C GLU A 72 -18.78 -9.49 -3.92
N ASN A 73 -17.78 -9.18 -3.09
CA ASN A 73 -17.04 -10.18 -2.31
C ASN A 73 -17.66 -10.46 -0.95
N GLU A 74 -18.68 -9.72 -0.53
CA GLU A 74 -19.33 -9.87 0.77
C GLU A 74 -19.92 -11.28 0.95
N SER A 75 -20.58 -11.81 -0.08
CA SER A 75 -21.15 -13.16 -0.07
C SER A 75 -20.10 -14.25 0.17
N GLU A 76 -18.92 -14.12 -0.45
CA GLU A 76 -17.79 -15.02 -0.25
C GLU A 76 -17.22 -14.92 1.17
N HIS A 77 -17.14 -13.71 1.73
CA HIS A 77 -16.73 -13.52 3.11
C HIS A 77 -17.73 -14.12 4.10
N VAL A 78 -19.04 -14.01 3.87
CA VAL A 78 -20.07 -14.65 4.69
C VAL A 78 -19.96 -16.17 4.62
N ALA A 79 -19.85 -16.73 3.41
CA ALA A 79 -19.66 -18.18 3.23
C ALA A 79 -18.38 -18.68 3.90
N PHE A 80 -17.33 -17.87 3.89
CA PHE A 80 -16.08 -18.19 4.58
C PHE A 80 -16.21 -18.12 6.11
N VAL A 81 -16.98 -17.17 6.65
CA VAL A 81 -17.29 -17.13 8.09
C VAL A 81 -18.00 -18.42 8.52
N ASP A 82 -18.98 -18.89 7.75
CA ASP A 82 -19.64 -20.18 8.02
C ASP A 82 -18.65 -21.35 7.98
N TRP A 83 -17.71 -21.33 7.05
CA TRP A 83 -16.64 -22.32 6.98
C TRP A 83 -15.73 -22.28 8.21
N LEU A 84 -15.36 -21.10 8.70
CA LEU A 84 -14.56 -20.93 9.93
C LEU A 84 -15.26 -21.55 11.13
N VAL A 85 -16.58 -21.37 11.24
CA VAL A 85 -17.39 -21.99 12.31
C VAL A 85 -17.37 -23.51 12.21
N LYS A 86 -17.64 -24.05 11.01
CA LYS A 86 -17.65 -25.52 10.78
C LYS A 86 -16.30 -26.18 11.06
N ARG A 87 -15.20 -25.43 10.93
CA ARG A 87 -13.83 -25.91 11.19
C ARG A 87 -13.34 -25.63 12.62
N GLY A 88 -14.15 -25.00 13.46
CA GLY A 88 -13.80 -24.69 14.84
C GLY A 88 -12.81 -23.54 15.01
N PHE A 89 -12.59 -22.71 13.98
CA PHE A 89 -11.77 -21.49 14.09
C PHE A 89 -12.54 -20.31 14.68
N MET A 90 -13.87 -20.40 14.75
CA MET A 90 -14.77 -19.36 15.25
C MET A 90 -15.98 -20.03 15.89
N SER A 91 -16.51 -19.50 16.99
CA SER A 91 -17.76 -19.98 17.56
C SER A 91 -18.99 -19.45 16.80
N GLN A 92 -20.13 -20.12 16.94
CA GLN A 92 -21.39 -19.64 16.36
C GLN A 92 -21.81 -18.27 16.92
N GLU A 93 -21.51 -17.99 18.19
CA GLU A 93 -21.81 -16.69 18.81
C GLU A 93 -20.94 -15.57 18.25
N GLN A 94 -19.65 -15.85 18.01
CA GLN A 94 -18.72 -14.93 17.37
C GLN A 94 -19.15 -14.62 15.93
N SER A 95 -19.59 -15.63 15.16
CA SER A 95 -20.05 -15.39 13.79
C SER A 95 -21.32 -14.54 13.75
N LEU A 96 -22.29 -14.79 14.63
CA LEU A 96 -23.52 -13.99 14.71
C LEU A 96 -23.22 -12.53 15.07
N THR A 97 -22.34 -12.31 16.05
CA THR A 97 -21.91 -10.95 16.44
C THR A 97 -21.24 -10.23 15.27
N LEU A 98 -20.29 -10.91 14.63
CA LEU A 98 -19.54 -10.39 13.49
C LEU A 98 -20.44 -10.00 12.31
N LEU A 99 -21.37 -10.89 11.92
CA LEU A 99 -22.27 -10.66 10.79
C LEU A 99 -23.35 -9.61 11.11
N LYS A 100 -23.78 -9.50 12.37
CA LYS A 100 -24.66 -8.42 12.81
C LYS A 100 -23.95 -7.07 12.69
N GLU A 101 -22.73 -6.96 13.21
CA GLU A 101 -21.96 -5.71 13.15
C GLU A 101 -21.60 -5.32 11.71
N ASN A 102 -21.24 -6.29 10.87
CA ASN A 102 -21.03 -6.07 9.43
C ASN A 102 -22.29 -5.50 8.77
N ASN A 103 -23.46 -6.05 9.08
CA ASN A 103 -24.72 -5.57 8.54
C ASN A 103 -25.07 -4.15 8.99
N GLU A 104 -24.79 -3.78 10.26
CA GLU A 104 -25.08 -2.47 10.83
C GLU A 104 -24.10 -1.39 10.36
N THR A 105 -22.80 -1.73 10.29
CA THR A 105 -21.73 -0.74 10.02
C THR A 105 -21.27 -0.71 8.56
N LYS A 106 -21.61 -1.73 7.77
CA LYS A 106 -21.10 -1.96 6.40
C LYS A 106 -19.58 -1.99 6.32
N ARG A 107 -18.90 -2.32 7.43
CA ARG A 107 -17.45 -2.48 7.48
C ARG A 107 -17.01 -3.84 6.96
N ASN A 108 -15.79 -3.91 6.45
CA ASN A 108 -15.21 -5.15 5.92
C ASN A 108 -15.07 -6.21 7.04
N ILE A 109 -15.56 -7.42 6.78
CA ILE A 109 -15.51 -8.57 7.72
C ILE A 109 -14.08 -8.84 8.22
N SER A 110 -13.06 -8.73 7.36
CA SER A 110 -11.65 -8.92 7.76
C SER A 110 -11.13 -7.88 8.78
N ALA A 111 -11.72 -6.67 8.82
CA ALA A 111 -11.42 -5.70 9.86
C ALA A 111 -12.17 -6.04 11.15
N LEU A 112 -13.45 -6.42 11.03
CA LEU A 112 -14.30 -6.74 12.16
C LEU A 112 -13.83 -7.97 12.95
N VAL A 113 -13.26 -8.99 12.29
CA VAL A 113 -12.68 -10.15 13.01
C VAL A 113 -11.53 -9.77 13.93
N ASN A 114 -10.76 -8.75 13.55
CA ASN A 114 -9.67 -8.22 14.36
C ASN A 114 -10.20 -7.37 15.51
N ASP A 115 -11.15 -6.48 15.22
CA ASP A 115 -11.76 -5.59 16.22
C ASP A 115 -12.51 -6.37 17.31
N ASN A 116 -13.13 -7.50 16.95
CA ASN A 116 -13.80 -8.41 17.86
C ASN A 116 -12.85 -9.41 18.57
N ASN A 117 -11.53 -9.25 18.42
CA ASN A 117 -10.51 -10.15 18.99
C ASN A 117 -10.72 -11.64 18.65
N ILE A 118 -11.33 -11.95 17.50
CA ILE A 118 -11.56 -13.34 17.07
C ILE A 118 -10.25 -13.90 16.51
N MET A 119 -9.61 -13.15 15.61
CA MET A 119 -8.29 -13.46 15.07
C MET A 119 -7.67 -12.21 14.44
N THR A 120 -6.37 -12.24 14.18
CA THR A 120 -5.71 -11.13 13.48
C THR A 120 -6.19 -11.03 12.03
N LYS A 121 -6.24 -9.81 11.51
CA LYS A 121 -6.58 -9.53 10.11
C LYS A 121 -5.69 -10.31 9.13
N ASP A 122 -4.40 -10.42 9.43
CA ASP A 122 -3.45 -11.14 8.57
C ASP A 122 -3.70 -12.64 8.55
N PHE A 123 -4.03 -13.24 9.70
CA PHE A 123 -4.37 -14.65 9.77
C PHE A 123 -5.68 -14.95 9.02
N TYR A 124 -6.71 -14.12 9.20
CA TYR A 124 -7.95 -14.21 8.46
C TYR A 124 -7.72 -14.15 6.94
N ASN A 125 -6.99 -13.12 6.48
CA ASN A 125 -6.72 -12.93 5.04
C ASN A 125 -5.94 -14.11 4.45
N LYS A 126 -5.01 -14.67 5.22
CA LYS A 126 -4.25 -15.87 4.81
C LYS A 126 -5.17 -17.08 4.64
N LEU A 127 -6.07 -17.33 5.59
CA LEU A 127 -7.02 -18.43 5.49
C LEU A 127 -8.02 -18.21 4.35
N PHE A 128 -8.56 -17.00 4.20
CA PHE A 128 -9.50 -16.66 3.14
C PHE A 128 -8.90 -16.84 1.75
N SER A 129 -7.66 -16.36 1.56
CA SER A 129 -6.92 -16.51 0.29
C SER A 129 -6.65 -17.97 -0.09
N ASN A 130 -6.57 -18.86 0.90
CA ASN A 130 -6.38 -20.30 0.68
C ASN A 130 -7.71 -21.05 0.49
N HIS A 131 -8.83 -20.45 0.90
CA HIS A 131 -10.14 -21.11 0.89
C HIS A 131 -10.86 -21.00 -0.45
N GLY A 132 -10.74 -19.86 -1.13
CA GLY A 132 -11.49 -19.59 -2.37
C GLY A 132 -10.65 -18.95 -3.47
N ARG A 133 -11.15 -19.00 -4.70
CA ARG A 133 -10.61 -18.25 -5.86
C ARG A 133 -11.16 -16.82 -5.88
N VAL A 134 -11.13 -16.15 -4.74
CA VAL A 134 -11.62 -14.77 -4.64
C VAL A 134 -10.58 -13.85 -5.25
N LEU A 135 -10.95 -13.11 -6.29
CA LEU A 135 -10.06 -12.16 -6.94
C LEU A 135 -9.63 -11.10 -5.93
N LYS A 136 -8.33 -10.86 -5.84
CA LYS A 136 -7.82 -9.71 -5.06
C LYS A 136 -8.32 -8.43 -5.72
N LEU A 137 -8.39 -7.33 -4.94
CA LEU A 137 -8.82 -6.03 -5.46
C LEU A 137 -8.18 -5.67 -6.80
N GLY A 138 -6.86 -5.83 -6.93
CA GLY A 138 -6.15 -5.56 -8.19
C GLY A 138 -6.62 -6.43 -9.36
N GLU A 139 -6.71 -7.74 -9.13
CA GLU A 139 -7.15 -8.71 -10.14
C GLU A 139 -8.62 -8.45 -10.55
N TRP A 140 -9.47 -8.15 -9.58
CA TRP A 140 -10.87 -7.79 -9.82
C TRP A 140 -11.00 -6.51 -10.65
N LEU A 141 -10.24 -5.46 -10.32
CA LEU A 141 -10.25 -4.20 -11.07
C LEU A 141 -9.81 -4.37 -12.53
N VAL A 142 -8.81 -5.22 -12.77
CA VAL A 142 -8.34 -5.55 -14.12
C VAL A 142 -9.40 -6.36 -14.87
N ALA A 143 -9.98 -7.39 -14.23
CA ALA A 143 -11.02 -8.22 -14.83
C ALA A 143 -12.28 -7.41 -15.19
N LYS A 144 -12.63 -6.39 -14.40
CA LYS A 144 -13.76 -5.47 -14.66
C LYS A 144 -13.42 -4.35 -15.66
N GLY A 145 -12.19 -4.28 -16.16
CA GLY A 145 -11.74 -3.23 -17.06
C GLY A 145 -11.68 -1.83 -16.42
N ARG A 146 -11.68 -1.75 -15.08
CA ARG A 146 -11.60 -0.47 -14.34
C ARG A 146 -10.18 0.09 -14.35
N VAL A 147 -9.19 -0.79 -14.34
CA VAL A 147 -7.75 -0.45 -14.34
C VAL A 147 -7.01 -1.37 -15.30
N THR A 148 -6.07 -0.82 -16.07
CA THR A 148 -5.15 -1.61 -16.90
C THR A 148 -4.07 -2.26 -16.04
N GLN A 149 -3.51 -3.41 -16.44
CA GLN A 149 -2.43 -4.06 -15.70
C GLN A 149 -1.24 -3.12 -15.40
N GLU A 150 -0.85 -2.30 -16.38
CA GLU A 150 0.24 -1.31 -16.25
C GLU A 150 0.01 -0.29 -15.11
N ARG A 151 -1.23 0.22 -15.01
CA ARG A 151 -1.65 1.14 -13.93
C ARG A 151 -1.69 0.45 -12.58
N LEU A 152 -2.13 -0.80 -12.54
CA LEU A 152 -2.10 -1.60 -11.31
C LEU A 152 -0.66 -1.83 -10.85
N ASP A 153 0.23 -2.19 -11.77
CA ASP A 153 1.65 -2.40 -11.48
C ASP A 153 2.31 -1.12 -10.96
N LEU A 154 2.00 0.04 -11.56
CA LEU A 154 2.45 1.33 -11.08
C LEU A 154 1.91 1.65 -9.67
N ALA A 155 0.62 1.43 -9.43
CA ALA A 155 0.03 1.63 -8.11
C ALA A 155 0.64 0.69 -7.05
N MET A 156 0.93 -0.56 -7.42
CA MET A 156 1.62 -1.51 -6.56
C MET A 156 3.07 -1.09 -6.30
N ALA A 157 3.77 -0.54 -7.30
CA ALA A 157 5.10 0.00 -7.14
C ALA A 157 5.07 1.19 -6.18
N VAL A 158 4.14 2.13 -6.38
CA VAL A 158 3.92 3.28 -5.50
C VAL A 158 3.59 2.84 -4.07
N HIS A 159 2.68 1.87 -3.92
CA HIS A 159 2.34 1.27 -2.63
C HIS A 159 3.55 0.59 -1.97
N LYS A 160 4.58 0.18 -2.72
CA LYS A 160 5.82 -0.41 -2.18
C LYS A 160 6.95 0.61 -1.99
N ILE A 161 6.73 1.90 -2.31
CA ILE A 161 7.71 2.95 -2.06
C ILE A 161 7.86 3.12 -0.55
N SER A 162 9.03 2.77 -0.05
CA SER A 162 9.45 3.01 1.35
C SER A 162 10.71 3.85 1.43
N THR A 163 11.36 4.12 0.29
CA THR A 163 12.64 4.81 0.21
C THR A 163 12.64 5.86 -0.89
N LEU A 164 13.45 6.89 -0.72
CA LEU A 164 13.62 7.97 -1.70
C LEU A 164 14.04 7.41 -3.07
N GLU A 165 14.94 6.43 -3.09
CA GLU A 165 15.44 5.81 -4.33
C GLU A 165 14.32 5.20 -5.15
N LYS A 166 13.49 4.37 -4.51
CA LYS A 166 12.35 3.73 -5.18
C LYS A 166 11.38 4.77 -5.71
N PHE A 167 11.12 5.82 -4.93
CA PHE A 167 10.26 6.91 -5.36
C PHE A 167 10.78 7.58 -6.63
N LEU A 168 12.06 7.94 -6.66
CA LEU A 168 12.64 8.66 -7.78
C LEU A 168 12.68 7.82 -9.07
N VAL A 169 12.89 6.50 -8.95
CA VAL A 169 12.86 5.57 -10.09
C VAL A 169 11.44 5.35 -10.59
N VAL A 170 10.49 5.04 -9.70
CA VAL A 170 9.09 4.75 -10.07
C VAL A 170 8.42 5.94 -10.76
N HIS A 171 8.74 7.15 -10.33
CA HIS A 171 8.24 8.38 -10.94
C HIS A 171 9.10 8.91 -12.11
N ASN A 172 10.10 8.14 -12.56
CA ASN A 172 11.01 8.51 -13.65
C ASN A 172 11.76 9.85 -13.46
N TYR A 173 11.94 10.30 -12.22
CA TYR A 173 12.74 11.50 -11.93
C TYR A 173 14.24 11.28 -12.21
N VAL A 174 14.71 10.04 -12.06
CA VAL A 174 16.10 9.65 -12.30
C VAL A 174 16.18 8.18 -12.69
N LYS A 175 17.13 7.83 -13.57
CA LYS A 175 17.39 6.42 -13.91
C LYS A 175 18.10 5.73 -12.75
N GLU A 176 17.77 4.46 -12.53
CA GLU A 176 18.39 3.62 -11.48
C GLU A 176 19.92 3.56 -11.60
N THR A 177 20.45 3.47 -12.82
CA THR A 177 21.91 3.46 -13.08
C THR A 177 22.60 4.75 -12.66
N VAL A 178 21.89 5.89 -12.69
CA VAL A 178 22.42 7.18 -12.22
C VAL A 178 22.42 7.20 -10.69
N LEU A 179 21.35 6.74 -10.05
CA LEU A 179 21.29 6.63 -8.59
C LEU A 179 22.42 5.77 -8.03
N TYR A 180 22.67 4.61 -8.62
CA TYR A 180 23.76 3.73 -8.19
C TYR A 180 25.12 4.44 -8.18
N LYS A 181 25.48 5.12 -9.28
CA LYS A 181 26.73 5.88 -9.39
C LYS A 181 26.83 7.02 -8.38
N VAL A 182 25.71 7.69 -8.10
CA VAL A 182 25.67 8.77 -7.10
C VAL A 182 25.90 8.21 -5.71
N LYS A 183 25.26 7.10 -5.35
CA LYS A 183 25.41 6.45 -4.04
C LYS A 183 26.82 5.95 -3.80
N GLU A 184 27.40 5.29 -4.79
CA GLU A 184 28.78 4.78 -4.74
C GLU A 184 29.77 5.92 -4.43
N LYS A 185 29.66 7.04 -5.16
CA LYS A 185 30.50 8.23 -4.91
C LYS A 185 30.22 8.90 -3.57
N ALA A 186 28.99 8.82 -3.09
CA ALA A 186 28.56 9.42 -1.83
C ALA A 186 28.89 8.56 -0.60
N GLY A 187 29.37 7.32 -0.79
CA GLY A 187 29.56 6.36 0.29
C GLY A 187 28.24 5.96 0.98
N VAL A 188 27.10 6.14 0.31
CA VAL A 188 25.79 5.75 0.86
C VAL A 188 25.58 4.26 0.58
N PRO A 189 25.36 3.42 1.60
CA PRO A 189 25.19 1.99 1.41
C PRO A 189 24.08 1.66 0.41
N SER A 190 24.40 0.81 -0.58
CA SER A 190 23.41 0.28 -1.50
C SER A 190 22.77 -0.97 -0.89
N MET A 191 21.44 -0.95 -0.69
CA MET A 191 20.69 -2.12 -0.20
C MET A 191 20.54 -3.23 -1.26
N ILE A 192 21.23 -3.14 -2.39
CA ILE A 192 21.23 -4.21 -3.39
C ILE A 192 22.15 -5.32 -2.86
N LYS A 193 21.56 -6.27 -2.14
CA LYS A 193 22.06 -7.65 -2.17
C LYS A 193 21.67 -8.19 -3.55
N ILE A 194 22.66 -8.32 -4.42
CA ILE A 194 22.53 -9.11 -5.67
C ILE A 194 22.21 -10.55 -5.26
#